data_AF-A2TX40-F1
#
_entry.id   AF-A2TX40-F1
#
_cell.length_a   1.000
_cell.length_b   1.000
_cell.length_c   1.000
_cell.angle_alpha   90.00
_cell.angle_beta   90.00
_cell.angle_gamma   90.00
#
_symmetry.space_group_name_H-M   'P 1'
#
loop_
_entity.id
_entity.type
_entity.pdbx_description
1 polymer ?
#
loop_
_entity_poly.entity_id
_entity_poly.type
_entity_poly.pdbx_seq_one_letter_code
_entity_poly.pdbx_strand_id
1 'polypeptide(L)'
;MKSNKILSILIAAIALIGGFLFIRIFMEDAEVIETDVDVANSVVSPLIYYSTYLFYAAVIITIGLSLISLVRNPENLKKTLGGLAILGVLLLVAYFLSDSEAVYNAAGGIEEGGEEGSAVNKWVGTGIWYSVILGGIASLFFVWDLLKGLFKS
;
A
#
# COMPACT_ATOMS: atom_id res chain seq x y z
N MET A 1 1.46 -7.51 -33.65
CA MET A 1 1.78 -6.16 -34.19
C MET A 1 0.59 -5.16 -34.24
N LYS A 2 -0.69 -5.58 -34.16
CA LYS A 2 -1.85 -4.63 -34.15
C LYS A 2 -2.13 -3.94 -32.81
N SER A 3 -1.84 -4.59 -31.67
CA SER A 3 -2.10 -4.05 -30.32
C SER A 3 -1.27 -2.79 -29.99
N ASN A 4 -0.08 -2.62 -30.57
CA ASN A 4 0.82 -1.53 -30.22
C ASN A 4 0.34 -0.15 -30.72
N LYS A 5 -0.41 -0.09 -31.82
CA LYS A 5 -0.88 1.19 -32.38
C LYS A 5 -1.94 1.85 -31.50
N ILE A 6 -2.87 1.08 -30.96
CA ILE A 6 -3.96 1.59 -30.11
C ILE A 6 -3.39 2.12 -28.79
N LEU A 7 -2.46 1.37 -28.18
CA LEU A 7 -1.78 1.81 -26.97
C LEU A 7 -0.96 3.09 -27.21
N SER A 8 -0.24 3.16 -28.33
CA SER A 8 0.54 4.36 -28.69
C SER A 8 -0.33 5.59 -28.89
N ILE A 9 -1.50 5.44 -29.53
CA ILE A 9 -2.46 6.54 -29.71
C ILE A 9 -3.02 7.00 -28.36
N LEU A 10 -3.33 6.07 -27.46
CA LEU A 10 -3.82 6.40 -26.12
C LEU A 10 -2.76 7.14 -25.29
N ILE A 11 -1.52 6.68 -25.32
CA ILE A 11 -0.39 7.36 -24.65
C ILE A 11 -0.19 8.75 -25.23
N ALA A 12 -0.23 8.89 -26.57
CA ALA A 12 -0.10 10.18 -27.24
C ALA A 12 -1.23 11.15 -26.84
N ALA A 13 -2.48 10.68 -26.77
CA ALA A 13 -3.61 11.51 -26.32
C ALA A 13 -3.41 11.98 -24.87
N ILE A 14 -2.96 11.09 -23.98
CA ILE A 14 -2.67 11.44 -22.59
C ILE A 14 -1.57 12.49 -22.49
N ALA A 15 -0.46 12.27 -23.21
CA ALA A 15 0.66 13.19 -23.23
C ALA A 15 0.29 14.56 -23.82
N LEU A 16 -0.52 14.60 -24.88
CA LEU A 16 -0.96 15.85 -25.49
C LEU A 16 -1.87 16.66 -24.57
N ILE A 17 -2.83 16.02 -23.90
CA ILE A 17 -3.73 16.71 -22.97
C ILE A 17 -2.95 17.23 -21.75
N GLY A 18 -2.11 16.37 -21.15
CA GLY A 18 -1.27 16.79 -20.02
C GLY A 18 -0.30 17.91 -20.40
N GLY A 19 0.36 17.80 -21.56
CA GLY A 19 1.27 18.82 -22.09
C GLY A 19 0.57 20.15 -22.37
N PHE A 20 -0.64 20.12 -22.95
CA PHE A 20 -1.44 21.32 -23.16
C PHE A 20 -1.81 22.01 -21.84
N LEU A 21 -2.31 21.26 -20.86
CA LEU A 21 -2.66 21.80 -19.53
C LEU A 21 -1.43 22.35 -18.80
N PHE A 22 -0.28 21.70 -18.96
CA PHE A 22 0.98 22.17 -18.40
C PHE A 22 1.44 23.49 -19.04
N ILE A 23 1.42 23.59 -20.37
CA ILE A 23 1.76 24.83 -21.08
C ILE A 23 0.86 25.98 -20.62
N ARG A 24 -0.44 25.71 -20.40
CA ARG A 24 -1.38 26.72 -19.91
C ARG A 24 -0.98 27.32 -18.56
N ILE A 25 -0.43 26.52 -17.64
CA ILE A 25 0.10 27.01 -16.36
C ILE A 25 1.38 27.82 -16.59
N PHE A 26 2.26 27.35 -17.47
CA PHE A 26 3.53 28.03 -17.77
C PHE A 26 3.38 29.38 -18.48
N MET A 27 2.24 29.63 -19.13
CA MET A 27 1.93 30.89 -19.79
C MET A 27 1.37 31.95 -18.86
N GLU A 28 0.97 31.58 -17.64
CA GLU A 28 0.39 32.48 -16.65
C GLU A 28 1.46 32.97 -15.67
N ASP A 29 1.32 34.18 -15.14
CA ASP A 29 2.28 34.74 -14.18
C ASP A 29 2.16 34.05 -12.81
N ALA A 30 3.29 33.62 -12.25
CA ALA A 30 3.32 32.91 -10.97
C ALA A 30 2.74 33.75 -9.82
N GLU A 31 2.98 35.07 -9.83
CA GLU A 31 2.45 35.97 -8.79
C GLU A 31 0.92 36.07 -8.86
N VAL A 32 0.36 36.03 -10.07
CA VAL A 32 -1.10 36.05 -10.30
C VAL A 32 -1.73 34.72 -9.86
N ILE A 33 -1.09 33.59 -10.14
CA ILE A 33 -1.57 32.27 -9.68
C ILE A 33 -1.60 32.19 -8.15
N GLU A 34 -0.62 32.77 -7.45
CA GLU A 34 -0.55 32.70 -5.98
C GLU A 34 -1.56 33.62 -5.30
N THR A 35 -1.87 34.77 -5.91
CA THR A 35 -2.68 35.82 -5.30
C THR A 35 -4.15 35.78 -5.72
N ASP A 36 -4.48 35.19 -6.87
CA ASP A 36 -5.84 35.09 -7.39
C ASP A 36 -6.33 33.63 -7.44
N VAL A 37 -7.27 33.33 -6.55
CA VAL A 37 -7.87 32.00 -6.40
C VAL A 37 -8.67 31.58 -7.63
N ASP A 38 -9.29 32.53 -8.34
CA ASP A 38 -10.08 32.22 -9.54
C ASP A 38 -9.16 31.86 -10.71
N VAL A 39 -8.05 32.58 -10.87
CA VAL A 39 -7.02 32.24 -11.87
C VAL A 39 -6.41 30.89 -11.56
N ALA A 40 -5.98 30.66 -10.32
CA ALA A 40 -5.41 29.38 -9.88
C ALA A 40 -6.36 28.20 -10.16
N ASN A 41 -7.64 28.35 -9.82
CA ASN A 41 -8.65 27.32 -10.09
C ASN A 41 -8.89 27.08 -11.57
N SER A 42 -8.71 28.11 -12.41
CA SER A 42 -8.93 27.98 -13.85
C SER A 42 -7.77 27.30 -14.58
N VAL A 43 -6.53 27.47 -14.12
CA VAL A 43 -5.31 26.98 -14.80
C VAL A 43 -4.68 25.76 -14.12
N VAL A 44 -4.60 25.75 -12.78
CA VAL A 44 -3.91 24.69 -12.01
C VAL A 44 -4.83 23.50 -11.75
N SER A 45 -6.05 23.76 -11.26
CA SER A 45 -6.98 22.69 -10.88
C SER A 45 -7.29 21.70 -12.02
N PRO A 46 -7.45 22.11 -13.29
CA PRO A 46 -7.62 21.15 -14.39
C PRO A 46 -6.47 20.16 -14.53
N LEU A 47 -5.22 20.59 -14.34
CA LEU A 47 -4.07 19.68 -14.37
C LEU A 47 -4.08 18.72 -13.18
N ILE A 48 -4.41 19.21 -11.98
CA ILE A 48 -4.49 18.38 -10.77
C ILE A 48 -5.58 17.31 -10.93
N TYR A 49 -6.78 17.70 -11.34
CA TYR A 49 -7.87 16.73 -11.56
C TYR A 49 -7.49 15.72 -12.64
N TYR A 50 -6.94 16.18 -13.76
CA TYR A 50 -6.49 15.30 -14.84
C TYR A 50 -5.48 14.25 -14.36
N SER A 51 -4.42 14.68 -13.68
CA SER A 51 -3.40 13.79 -13.11
C SER A 51 -3.97 12.85 -12.04
N THR A 52 -4.89 13.33 -11.20
CA THR A 52 -5.53 12.53 -10.16
C THR A 52 -6.38 11.41 -10.77
N TYR A 53 -7.17 11.71 -11.80
CA TYR A 53 -7.95 10.70 -12.50
C TYR A 53 -7.07 9.68 -13.24
N LEU A 54 -5.97 10.13 -13.86
CA LEU A 54 -5.00 9.21 -14.46
C LEU A 54 -4.35 8.30 -13.41
N PHE A 55 -4.01 8.85 -12.24
CA PHE A 55 -3.48 8.07 -11.13
C PHE A 55 -4.47 7.01 -10.66
N TYR A 56 -5.74 7.39 -10.42
CA TYR A 56 -6.78 6.42 -10.07
C TYR A 56 -6.97 5.36 -11.15
N ALA A 57 -7.00 5.75 -12.43
CA ALA A 57 -7.07 4.80 -13.53
C ALA A 57 -5.88 3.83 -13.53
N ALA A 58 -4.66 4.32 -13.35
CA ALA A 58 -3.46 3.49 -13.29
C ALA A 58 -3.49 2.51 -12.11
N VAL A 59 -3.87 2.97 -10.92
CA VAL A 59 -4.01 2.11 -9.73
C VAL A 59 -5.07 1.03 -9.95
N ILE A 60 -6.26 1.42 -10.43
CA ILE A 60 -7.36 0.48 -10.67
C ILE A 60 -6.98 -0.56 -11.73
N ILE A 61 -6.38 -0.13 -12.85
CA ILE A 61 -5.94 -1.04 -13.92
C ILE A 61 -4.85 -1.97 -13.40
N THR A 62 -3.88 -1.47 -12.64
CA THR A 62 -2.78 -2.26 -12.11
C THR A 62 -3.28 -3.32 -11.13
N ILE A 63 -4.11 -2.93 -10.16
CA ILE A 63 -4.71 -3.86 -9.20
C ILE A 63 -5.61 -4.86 -9.93
N GLY A 64 -6.47 -4.39 -10.83
CA GLY A 64 -7.39 -5.23 -11.59
C GLY A 64 -6.66 -6.27 -12.42
N LEU A 65 -5.65 -5.87 -13.19
CA LEU A 65 -4.84 -6.79 -13.99
C LEU A 65 -4.01 -7.73 -13.12
N SER A 66 -3.48 -7.26 -11.99
CA SER A 66 -2.76 -8.10 -11.02
C SER A 66 -3.66 -9.22 -10.47
N LEU A 67 -4.88 -8.88 -10.04
CA LEU A 67 -5.86 -9.85 -9.54
C LEU A 67 -6.33 -10.82 -10.64
N ILE A 68 -6.63 -10.31 -11.84
CA ILE A 68 -7.00 -11.15 -12.98
C ILE A 68 -5.87 -12.11 -13.34
N SER A 69 -4.62 -11.63 -13.37
CA SER A 69 -3.44 -12.44 -13.67
C SER A 69 -3.25 -13.53 -12.61
N LEU A 70 -3.44 -13.19 -11.33
CA LEU A 70 -3.38 -14.16 -10.24
C LEU A 70 -4.44 -15.24 -10.39
N VAL A 71 -5.70 -14.88 -10.65
CA VAL A 71 -6.80 -15.85 -10.79
C VAL A 71 -6.64 -16.72 -12.04
N ARG A 72 -6.16 -16.16 -13.15
CA ARG A 72 -5.91 -16.92 -14.39
C ARG A 72 -4.69 -17.82 -14.31
N ASN A 73 -3.80 -17.62 -13.34
CA ASN A 73 -2.67 -18.48 -13.07
C ASN A 73 -2.91 -19.31 -11.80
N PRO A 74 -3.48 -20.52 -11.91
CA PRO A 74 -3.88 -21.31 -10.75
C PRO A 74 -2.70 -21.74 -9.87
N GLU A 75 -1.49 -21.83 -10.42
CA GLU A 75 -0.29 -22.14 -9.64
C GLU A 75 0.10 -20.98 -8.73
N ASN A 76 0.16 -19.77 -9.28
CA ASN A 76 0.44 -18.56 -8.51
C ASN A 76 -0.67 -18.29 -7.48
N LEU A 77 -1.93 -18.49 -7.85
CA LEU A 77 -3.06 -18.34 -6.94
C LEU A 77 -2.93 -19.26 -5.72
N LYS A 78 -2.62 -20.54 -5.93
CA LYS A 78 -2.42 -21.51 -4.84
C LYS A 78 -1.25 -21.11 -3.94
N LYS A 79 -0.13 -20.65 -4.51
CA LYS A 79 1.04 -20.17 -3.75
C LYS A 79 0.67 -18.95 -2.89
N THR A 80 0.00 -17.96 -3.48
CA THR A 80 -0.43 -16.75 -2.75
C THR A 80 -1.44 -17.08 -1.66
N LEU A 81 -2.48 -17.87 -1.97
CA LEU A 81 -3.47 -18.31 -0.98
C LEU A 81 -2.84 -19.18 0.11
N GLY A 82 -1.89 -20.04 -0.23
CA GLY A 82 -1.13 -20.81 0.75
C GLY A 82 -0.32 -19.91 1.68
N GLY A 83 0.36 -18.90 1.14
CA GLY A 83 1.05 -17.88 1.93
C GLY A 83 0.10 -17.12 2.86
N LEU A 84 -1.04 -16.63 2.33
CA LEU A 84 -2.07 -15.98 3.13
C LEU A 84 -2.68 -16.88 4.20
N ALA A 85 -2.87 -18.17 3.91
CA ALA A 85 -3.36 -19.13 4.88
C ALA A 85 -2.37 -19.32 6.02
N ILE A 86 -1.07 -19.45 5.73
CA ILE A 86 -0.02 -19.53 6.76
C ILE A 86 -0.02 -18.25 7.60
N LEU A 87 -0.05 -17.07 6.97
CA LEU A 87 -0.14 -15.79 7.67
C LEU A 87 -1.40 -15.71 8.55
N GLY A 88 -2.54 -16.18 8.07
CA GLY A 88 -3.78 -16.26 8.83
C GLY A 88 -3.68 -17.21 10.03
N VAL A 89 -3.04 -18.37 9.87
CA VAL A 89 -2.79 -19.29 11.00
C VAL A 89 -1.89 -18.64 12.04
N LEU A 90 -0.80 -17.97 11.62
CA LEU A 90 0.07 -17.25 12.54
C LEU A 90 -0.67 -16.11 13.26
N LEU A 91 -1.57 -15.40 12.57
CA LEU A 91 -2.41 -14.36 13.17
C LEU A 91 -3.37 -14.96 14.21
N LEU A 92 -3.97 -16.12 13.92
CA LEU A 92 -4.82 -16.83 14.88
C LEU A 92 -4.04 -17.26 16.12
N VAL A 93 -2.84 -17.82 15.93
CA VAL A 93 -1.94 -18.18 17.05
C VAL A 93 -1.60 -16.94 17.88
N ALA A 94 -1.24 -15.83 17.23
CA ALA A 94 -0.97 -14.57 17.91
C ALA A 94 -2.20 -14.05 18.68
N TYR A 95 -3.40 -14.24 18.14
CA TYR A 95 -4.64 -13.85 18.79
C TYR A 95 -4.91 -14.66 20.07
N PHE A 96 -4.66 -15.96 20.03
CA PHE A 96 -4.78 -16.82 21.22
C PHE A 96 -3.71 -16.52 22.27
N LEU A 97 -2.51 -16.12 21.84
CA LEU A 97 -1.40 -15.80 22.73
C LEU A 97 -1.51 -14.40 23.36
N SER A 98 -2.15 -13.46 22.66
CA SER A 98 -2.46 -12.15 23.22
C SER A 98 -3.35 -12.28 24.44
N ASP A 99 -3.06 -11.54 25.52
CA ASP A 99 -4.01 -11.35 26.61
C ASP A 99 -4.93 -10.13 26.33
N SER A 100 -5.78 -9.81 27.29
CA SER A 100 -6.59 -8.58 27.31
C SER A 100 -6.53 -7.97 28.71
N GLU A 101 -5.41 -8.11 29.40
CA GLU A 101 -5.21 -7.51 30.72
C GLU A 101 -5.12 -5.98 30.59
N ALA A 102 -5.49 -5.27 31.65
CA ALA A 102 -5.46 -3.81 31.64
C ALA A 102 -4.04 -3.30 31.32
N VAL A 103 -3.92 -2.44 30.30
CA VAL A 103 -2.67 -1.79 29.91
C VAL A 103 -2.53 -0.51 30.69
N TYR A 104 -1.47 -0.43 31.49
CA TYR A 104 -1.19 0.72 32.31
C TYR A 104 -0.25 1.70 31.59
N ASN A 105 -0.56 2.97 31.73
CA ASN A 105 0.28 4.08 31.32
C ASN A 105 1.47 4.27 32.28
N ALA A 106 2.45 5.08 31.87
CA ALA A 106 3.63 5.38 32.69
C ALA A 106 3.30 6.09 34.02
N ALA A 107 2.10 6.67 34.15
CA ALA A 107 1.60 7.31 35.36
C ALA A 107 0.74 6.38 36.24
N GLY A 108 0.60 5.09 35.90
CA GLY A 108 -0.16 4.09 36.65
C GLY A 108 -1.68 4.09 36.42
N GLY A 109 -2.19 4.90 35.49
CA GLY A 109 -3.58 4.85 35.02
C GLY A 109 -3.77 3.87 33.87
N ILE A 110 -5.01 3.49 33.55
CA ILE A 110 -5.32 2.62 32.40
C ILE A 110 -5.30 3.47 31.12
N GLU A 111 -4.67 2.96 30.06
CA GLU A 111 -4.66 3.60 28.74
C GLU A 111 -6.03 3.52 28.07
N GLU A 112 -6.41 4.55 27.32
CA GLU A 112 -7.68 4.57 26.57
C GLU A 112 -7.71 3.44 25.53
N GLY A 113 -8.71 2.56 25.60
CA GLY A 113 -8.79 1.36 24.78
C GLY A 113 -7.92 0.19 25.26
N GLY A 114 -7.15 0.40 26.34
CA GLY A 114 -6.34 -0.58 27.06
C GLY A 114 -7.04 -1.21 28.26
N GLU A 115 -8.35 -1.02 28.42
CA GLU A 115 -9.11 -1.59 29.52
C GLU A 115 -9.11 -3.12 29.49
N GLU A 116 -9.28 -3.74 30.66
CA GLU A 116 -9.41 -5.19 30.76
C GLU A 116 -10.60 -5.69 29.92
N GLY A 117 -10.36 -6.66 29.05
CA GLY A 117 -11.37 -7.20 28.14
C GLY A 117 -11.71 -6.32 26.93
N SER A 118 -11.00 -5.19 26.73
CA SER A 118 -11.15 -4.36 25.53
C SER A 118 -10.77 -5.13 24.26
N ALA A 119 -11.64 -5.05 23.25
CA ALA A 119 -11.35 -5.62 21.93
C ALA A 119 -10.14 -4.93 21.27
N VAL A 120 -9.99 -3.62 21.48
CA VAL A 120 -8.86 -2.85 20.93
C VAL A 120 -7.55 -3.39 21.52
N ASN A 121 -7.50 -3.56 22.85
CA ASN A 121 -6.37 -4.13 23.56
C ASN A 121 -5.99 -5.53 23.01
N LYS A 122 -6.97 -6.42 22.88
CA LYS A 122 -6.75 -7.77 22.32
C LYS A 122 -6.15 -7.74 20.90
N TRP A 123 -6.61 -6.86 20.03
CA TRP A 123 -6.09 -6.75 18.65
C TRP A 123 -4.71 -6.12 18.59
N VAL A 124 -4.42 -5.16 19.47
CA VAL A 124 -3.07 -4.58 19.61
C VAL A 124 -2.09 -5.65 20.09
N GLY A 125 -2.41 -6.39 21.14
CA GLY A 125 -1.58 -7.49 21.64
C GLY A 125 -1.40 -8.60 20.60
N THR A 126 -2.45 -8.90 19.82
CA THR A 126 -2.36 -9.81 18.66
C THR A 126 -1.35 -9.29 17.63
N GLY A 127 -1.37 -8.00 17.30
CA GLY A 127 -0.43 -7.38 16.37
C GLY A 127 1.02 -7.43 16.86
N ILE A 128 1.23 -7.24 18.17
CA ILE A 128 2.56 -7.36 18.80
C ILE A 128 3.06 -8.81 18.69
N TRP A 129 2.28 -9.79 19.14
CA TRP A 129 2.66 -11.20 19.05
C TRP A 129 2.88 -11.67 17.62
N TYR A 130 2.02 -11.22 16.71
CA TYR A 130 2.15 -11.52 15.29
C TYR A 130 3.48 -10.98 14.72
N SER A 131 3.85 -9.75 15.09
CA SER A 131 5.13 -9.14 14.68
C SER A 131 6.32 -9.86 15.30
N VAL A 132 6.26 -10.25 16.58
CA VAL A 132 7.31 -11.02 17.26
C VAL A 132 7.51 -12.38 16.61
N ILE A 133 6.42 -13.09 16.29
CA ILE A 133 6.47 -14.40 15.62
C ILE A 133 7.10 -14.25 14.23
N LEU A 134 6.62 -13.31 13.42
CA LEU A 134 7.15 -13.07 12.07
C LEU A 134 8.62 -12.64 12.11
N GLY A 135 8.97 -11.72 13.00
CA GLY A 135 10.35 -11.26 13.19
C GLY A 135 11.28 -12.37 13.67
N GLY A 136 10.81 -13.24 14.57
CA GLY A 136 11.54 -14.41 15.03
C GLY A 136 11.79 -15.42 13.90
N ILE A 137 10.76 -15.76 13.13
CA ILE A 137 10.89 -16.65 11.96
C ILE A 137 11.88 -16.04 10.95
N ALA A 138 11.72 -14.77 10.59
CA ALA A 138 12.59 -14.10 9.64
C ALA A 138 14.06 -14.09 10.10
N SER A 139 14.30 -13.78 11.38
CA SER A 139 15.66 -13.77 11.96
C SER A 139 16.31 -15.15 11.94
N LEU A 140 15.54 -16.21 12.24
CA LEU A 140 16.04 -17.59 12.18
C LEU A 140 16.44 -18.01 10.76
N PHE A 141 15.59 -17.72 9.77
CA PHE A 141 15.90 -18.01 8.36
C PHE A 141 17.11 -17.22 7.89
N PHE A 142 17.21 -15.95 8.27
CA PHE A 142 18.35 -15.11 7.93
C PHE A 142 19.67 -15.67 8.45
N VAL A 143 19.74 -16.03 9.73
CA VAL A 143 20.96 -16.63 10.34
C VAL A 143 21.31 -17.95 9.67
N TRP A 144 20.31 -18.79 9.41
CA TRP A 144 20.50 -20.08 8.76
C TRP A 144 21.06 -19.96 7.34
N ASP A 145 20.53 -19.02 6.55
CA ASP A 145 20.98 -18.76 5.19
C ASP A 145 22.41 -18.18 5.17
N LEU A 146 22.76 -17.31 6.12
CA LEU A 146 24.13 -16.82 6.30
C LEU A 146 25.11 -17.96 6.58
N LEU A 147 24.80 -18.83 7.54
CA LEU A 147 25.66 -19.98 7.87
C LEU A 147 25.84 -20.91 6.68
N LYS A 148 24.76 -21.26 5.98
CA LYS A 148 24.84 -22.07 4.76
C LYS A 148 25.67 -21.40 3.67
N GLY A 149 25.55 -20.09 3.51
CA GLY A 149 26.36 -19.31 2.58
C GLY A 149 27.85 -19.39 2.88
N LEU A 150 28.22 -19.32 4.17
CA LEU A 150 29.61 -19.45 4.61
C LEU A 150 30.21 -20.83 4.36
N PHE A 151 29.43 -21.91 4.54
CA PHE A 151 29.92 -23.29 4.33
C PHE A 151 29.92 -23.75 2.85
N LYS A 152 29.21 -23.03 1.97
CA LYS A 152 29.19 -23.30 0.53
C LYS A 152 30.19 -22.46 -0.27
N SER A 153 30.91 -21.55 0.38
CA SER A 153 32.05 -20.82 -0.20
C SER A 153 33.35 -21.58 -0.04
#